data_AF-A0A381P7F3-F1
#
_entry.id   AF-A0A381P7F3-F1
#
_cell.length_a   1.000
_cell.length_b   1.000
_cell.length_c   1.000
_cell.angle_alpha   90.00
_cell.angle_beta   90.00
_cell.angle_gamma   90.00
#
_symmetry.space_group_name_H-M   'P 1'
#
loop_
_entity.id
_entity.type
_entity.pdbx_description
1 polymer ?
#
loop_
_entity_poly.entity_id
_entity_poly.type
_entity_poly.pdbx_seq_one_letter_code
_entity_poly.pdbx_strand_id
1 'polypeptide(L)'
;VRRKISHDKCGTERYLAIHRTVHQLGMRSNVTMLYGHIETPAERLDHMLRVRDLQDETEGFQAFIPLAFHPDNNQMRKLPAPTAADTLRVHAVARLMLDNVSHIKAFWIATGVDVAQTALWFGADDLDGTVHEERIYHMAGARTPEAMTTHEIGRLISAAGRQPIERDTLYNVLSVTA
;
A
#
# COMPACT_ATOMS: atom_id res chain seq x y z
N VAL A 1 1.95 -14.75 11.96
CA VAL A 1 1.12 -14.87 10.71
C VAL A 1 1.74 -15.64 9.53
N ARG A 2 2.90 -15.26 8.98
CA ARG A 2 3.44 -15.75 7.68
C ARG A 2 3.40 -17.28 7.45
N ARG A 3 3.81 -18.09 8.45
CA ARG A 3 3.79 -19.56 8.36
C ARG A 3 2.40 -20.15 8.05
N LYS A 4 1.32 -19.41 8.32
CA LYS A 4 -0.05 -19.87 8.03
C LYS A 4 -0.52 -19.46 6.63
N ILE A 5 -0.07 -18.32 6.12
CA ILE A 5 -0.62 -17.70 4.89
C ILE A 5 0.31 -17.78 3.66
N SER A 6 1.61 -18.00 3.86
CA SER A 6 2.63 -17.97 2.79
C SER A 6 3.88 -18.76 3.17
N HIS A 7 3.69 -19.96 3.71
CA HIS A 7 4.77 -20.79 4.24
C HIS A 7 5.87 -21.11 3.21
N ASP A 8 5.46 -21.30 1.97
CA ASP A 8 6.23 -21.64 0.78
C ASP A 8 7.06 -20.50 0.16
N LYS A 9 6.76 -19.23 0.51
CA LYS A 9 7.48 -18.05 -0.03
C LYS A 9 8.82 -17.80 0.69
N CYS A 10 9.50 -16.70 0.42
CA CYS A 10 10.68 -16.29 1.21
C CYS A 10 10.29 -15.83 2.63
N GLY A 11 11.17 -16.04 3.62
CA GLY A 11 10.96 -15.59 5.01
C GLY A 11 11.14 -14.08 5.19
N THR A 12 10.70 -13.52 6.33
CA THR A 12 10.83 -12.08 6.63
C THR A 12 12.27 -11.60 6.55
N GLU A 13 13.21 -12.30 7.18
CA GLU A 13 14.64 -11.92 7.15
C GLU A 13 15.20 -11.91 5.73
N ARG A 14 14.82 -12.89 4.90
CA ARG A 14 15.24 -12.94 3.50
C ARG A 14 14.59 -11.83 2.67
N TYR A 15 13.32 -11.52 2.92
CA TYR A 15 12.62 -10.42 2.26
C TYR A 15 13.31 -9.07 2.55
N LEU A 16 13.61 -8.78 3.81
CA LEU A 16 14.32 -7.56 4.22
C LEU A 16 15.76 -7.53 3.70
N ALA A 17 16.46 -8.68 3.70
CA ALA A 17 17.81 -8.77 3.14
C ALA A 17 17.83 -8.46 1.63
N ILE A 18 16.81 -8.87 0.87
CA ILE A 18 16.70 -8.52 -0.55
C ILE A 18 16.56 -6.99 -0.72
N HIS A 19 15.68 -6.35 0.04
CA HIS A 19 15.54 -4.89 0.02
C HIS A 19 16.83 -4.19 0.41
N ARG A 20 17.50 -4.65 1.47
CA ARG A 20 18.81 -4.14 1.90
C ARG A 20 19.84 -4.18 0.78
N THR A 21 19.97 -5.31 0.09
CA THR A 21 20.88 -5.45 -1.06
C THR A 21 20.51 -4.51 -2.19
N VAL A 22 19.22 -4.39 -2.53
CA VAL A 22 18.73 -3.46 -3.56
C VAL A 22 19.13 -2.02 -3.22
N HIS A 23 18.93 -1.60 -1.96
CA HIS A 23 19.27 -0.25 -1.50
C HIS A 23 20.78 0.00 -1.50
N GLN A 24 21.59 -0.99 -1.09
CA GLN A 24 23.06 -0.91 -1.14
C GLN A 24 23.62 -0.81 -2.57
N LEU A 25 22.87 -1.29 -3.56
CA LEU A 25 23.20 -1.12 -4.98
C LEU A 25 22.72 0.24 -5.54
N GLY A 26 22.20 1.14 -4.70
CA GLY A 26 21.74 2.47 -5.09
C GLY A 26 20.34 2.51 -5.70
N MET A 27 19.60 1.40 -5.67
CA MET A 27 18.24 1.33 -6.19
C MET A 27 17.21 1.64 -5.11
N ARG A 28 16.09 2.23 -5.52
CA ARG A 28 14.94 2.49 -4.64
C ARG A 28 13.92 1.35 -4.75
N SER A 29 13.15 1.13 -3.68
CA SER A 29 12.09 0.13 -3.68
C SER A 29 10.86 0.59 -2.89
N ASN A 30 9.78 -0.19 -2.94
CA ASN A 30 8.59 -0.01 -2.10
C ASN A 30 8.41 -1.23 -1.22
N VAL A 31 7.65 -1.10 -0.14
CA VAL A 31 7.29 -2.20 0.76
C VAL A 31 5.78 -2.29 0.94
N THR A 32 5.26 -3.51 0.99
CA THR A 32 3.83 -3.78 1.14
C THR A 32 3.54 -4.50 2.45
N MET A 33 2.36 -4.25 3.02
CA MET A 33 1.84 -5.01 4.16
C MET A 33 0.41 -5.45 3.89
N LEU A 34 0.19 -6.75 3.77
CA LEU A 34 -1.16 -7.32 3.73
C LEU A 34 -1.79 -7.21 5.13
N TYR A 35 -3.03 -6.72 5.20
CA TYR A 35 -3.78 -6.56 6.45
C TYR A 35 -5.26 -6.94 6.30
N GLY A 36 -5.93 -7.10 7.42
CA GLY A 36 -7.35 -7.45 7.49
C GLY A 36 -7.62 -8.94 7.39
N HIS A 37 -6.61 -9.78 7.64
CA HIS A 37 -6.76 -11.24 7.69
C HIS A 37 -6.66 -11.76 9.13
N ILE A 38 -5.78 -12.74 9.38
CA ILE A 38 -5.64 -13.43 10.67
C ILE A 38 -4.64 -12.75 11.63
N GLU A 39 -4.06 -11.62 11.24
CA GLU A 39 -3.02 -10.92 12.00
C GLU A 39 -3.61 -10.08 13.12
N THR A 40 -2.85 -9.97 14.20
CA THR A 40 -3.17 -9.05 15.30
C THR A 40 -2.66 -7.64 14.99
N PRO A 41 -3.22 -6.60 15.64
CA PRO A 41 -2.67 -5.24 15.54
C PRO A 41 -1.18 -5.17 15.92
N ALA A 42 -0.74 -5.95 16.90
CA ALA A 42 0.67 -6.04 17.30
C ALA A 42 1.56 -6.59 16.18
N GLU A 43 1.08 -7.58 15.40
CA GLU A 43 1.81 -8.11 14.25
C GLU A 43 1.87 -7.10 13.08
N ARG A 44 0.86 -6.22 12.92
CA ARG A 44 0.93 -5.10 11.97
C ARG A 44 2.01 -4.09 12.39
N LEU A 45 2.06 -3.77 13.68
CA LEU A 45 3.06 -2.85 14.22
C LEU A 45 4.48 -3.43 14.14
N ASP A 46 4.67 -4.72 14.44
CA ASP A 46 5.96 -5.41 14.25
C ASP A 46 6.44 -5.31 12.80
N HIS A 47 5.54 -5.46 11.82
CA HIS A 47 5.89 -5.27 10.41
C HIS A 47 6.35 -3.83 10.13
N MET A 48 5.61 -2.82 10.60
CA MET A 48 5.98 -1.41 10.41
C MET A 48 7.31 -1.05 11.10
N LEU A 49 7.55 -1.56 12.30
CA LEU A 49 8.81 -1.34 13.02
C LEU A 49 10.00 -1.92 12.24
N ARG A 50 9.88 -3.14 11.71
CA ARG A 50 10.94 -3.75 10.88
C ARG A 50 11.20 -2.96 9.59
N VAL A 51 10.16 -2.40 8.97
CA VAL A 51 10.30 -1.50 7.82
C VAL A 51 11.06 -0.25 8.22
N ARG A 52 10.67 0.38 9.34
CA ARG A 52 11.31 1.59 9.87
C ARG A 52 12.78 1.36 10.19
N ASP A 53 13.10 0.27 10.89
CA ASP A 53 14.47 -0.07 11.27
C ASP A 53 15.36 -0.27 10.01
N LEU A 54 14.87 -0.99 9.00
CA LEU A 54 15.62 -1.15 7.74
C LEU A 54 15.74 0.17 6.98
N GLN A 55 14.73 1.02 7.05
CA GLN A 55 14.76 2.34 6.42
C GLN A 55 15.78 3.27 7.09
N ASP A 56 15.91 3.23 8.42
CA ASP A 56 16.96 3.97 9.16
C ASP A 56 18.37 3.53 8.72
N GLU A 57 18.53 2.29 8.31
CA GLU A 57 19.83 1.76 7.87
C GLU A 57 20.16 2.03 6.40
N THR A 58 19.15 2.19 5.53
CA THR A 58 19.35 2.12 4.08
C THR A 58 18.70 3.24 3.28
N GLU A 59 17.72 3.93 3.87
CA GLU A 59 16.95 5.04 3.28
C GLU A 59 16.34 4.75 1.89
N GLY A 60 16.23 3.47 1.49
CA GLY A 60 15.92 3.09 0.11
C GLY A 60 14.44 2.90 -0.20
N PHE A 61 13.56 2.83 0.81
CA PHE A 61 12.12 2.76 0.59
C PHE A 61 11.55 4.12 0.20
N GLN A 62 10.73 4.16 -0.85
CA GLN A 62 9.99 5.35 -1.25
C GLN A 62 8.59 5.36 -0.65
N ALA A 63 7.88 4.22 -0.78
CA ALA A 63 6.50 4.11 -0.34
C ALA A 63 6.22 2.86 0.48
N PHE A 64 5.38 3.04 1.51
CA PHE A 64 4.69 1.96 2.20
C PHE A 64 3.27 1.79 1.64
N ILE A 65 2.90 0.55 1.35
CA ILE A 65 1.65 0.22 0.64
C ILE A 65 0.84 -0.78 1.48
N PRO A 66 -0.15 -0.31 2.27
CA PRO A 66 -1.11 -1.20 2.92
C PRO A 66 -1.99 -1.87 1.88
N LEU A 67 -2.07 -3.20 1.94
CA LEU A 67 -2.86 -4.02 1.03
C LEU A 67 -4.00 -4.68 1.79
N ALA A 68 -5.24 -4.28 1.51
CA ALA A 68 -6.41 -4.91 2.11
C ALA A 68 -6.53 -6.37 1.64
N PHE A 69 -6.85 -7.25 2.58
CA PHE A 69 -7.18 -8.64 2.30
C PHE A 69 -8.55 -8.77 1.64
N HIS A 70 -8.60 -9.47 0.51
CA HIS A 70 -9.86 -9.86 -0.14
C HIS A 70 -10.11 -11.35 0.13
N PRO A 71 -11.24 -11.74 0.73
CA PRO A 71 -11.51 -13.13 1.11
C PRO A 71 -11.94 -14.02 -0.06
N ASP A 72 -12.44 -13.43 -1.13
CA ASP A 72 -13.00 -14.19 -2.23
C ASP A 72 -11.90 -15.00 -2.96
N ASN A 73 -12.31 -16.13 -3.54
CA ASN A 73 -11.46 -17.01 -4.34
C ASN A 73 -10.16 -17.52 -3.67
N ASN A 74 -10.09 -17.54 -2.33
CA ASN A 74 -8.96 -18.10 -1.62
C ASN A 74 -9.33 -19.02 -0.44
N GLN A 75 -8.32 -19.65 0.16
CA GLN A 75 -8.48 -20.63 1.24
C GLN A 75 -9.03 -20.02 2.55
N MET A 76 -8.99 -18.70 2.68
CA MET A 76 -9.45 -17.93 3.84
C MET A 76 -10.80 -17.24 3.62
N ARG A 77 -11.59 -17.64 2.61
CA ARG A 77 -12.92 -17.09 2.27
C ARG A 77 -13.97 -16.98 3.39
N LYS A 78 -13.73 -17.61 4.54
CA LYS A 78 -14.62 -17.52 5.72
C LYS A 78 -14.33 -16.27 6.57
N LEU A 79 -13.21 -15.60 6.34
CA LEU A 79 -12.88 -14.35 7.01
C LEU A 79 -13.58 -13.18 6.30
N PRO A 80 -14.02 -12.15 7.05
CA PRO A 80 -14.51 -10.93 6.42
C PRO A 80 -13.36 -10.14 5.79
N ALA A 81 -13.67 -9.33 4.79
CA ALA A 81 -12.78 -8.26 4.34
C ALA A 81 -12.62 -7.20 5.44
N PRO A 82 -11.50 -6.46 5.50
CA PRO A 82 -11.36 -5.35 6.44
C PRO A 82 -12.41 -4.28 6.19
N THR A 83 -12.91 -3.68 7.26
CA THR A 83 -13.85 -2.55 7.16
C THR A 83 -13.13 -1.30 6.67
N ALA A 84 -13.86 -0.35 6.08
CA ALA A 84 -13.31 0.96 5.71
C ALA A 84 -12.64 1.66 6.91
N ALA A 85 -13.24 1.56 8.10
CA ALA A 85 -12.67 2.12 9.33
C ALA A 85 -11.34 1.46 9.74
N ASP A 86 -11.19 0.14 9.53
CA ASP A 86 -9.90 -0.53 9.75
C ASP A 86 -8.85 -0.08 8.72
N THR A 87 -9.21 -0.02 7.44
CA THR A 87 -8.34 0.47 6.37
C THR A 87 -7.83 1.89 6.63
N LEU A 88 -8.72 2.83 6.96
CA LEU A 88 -8.33 4.21 7.26
C LEU A 88 -7.43 4.30 8.50
N ARG A 89 -7.69 3.47 9.52
CA ARG A 89 -6.81 3.37 10.70
C ARG A 89 -5.42 2.85 10.35
N VAL A 90 -5.32 1.85 9.46
CA VAL A 90 -4.03 1.33 9.01
C VAL A 90 -3.21 2.41 8.30
N HIS A 91 -3.82 3.23 7.44
CA HIS A 91 -3.13 4.33 6.76
C HIS A 91 -2.66 5.40 7.77
N ALA A 92 -3.53 5.80 8.71
CA ALA A 92 -3.19 6.80 9.71
C ALA A 92 -2.06 6.33 10.64
N VAL A 93 -2.12 5.07 11.10
CA VAL A 93 -1.06 4.48 11.91
C VAL A 93 0.23 4.35 11.10
N ALA A 94 0.18 3.93 9.84
CA ALA A 94 1.37 3.87 8.99
C ALA A 94 2.05 5.23 8.85
N ARG A 95 1.30 6.31 8.61
CA ARG A 95 1.84 7.68 8.51
C ARG A 95 2.50 8.14 9.83
N LEU A 96 1.93 7.77 10.97
CA LEU A 96 2.46 8.14 12.29
C LEU A 96 3.67 7.28 12.70
N MET A 97 3.68 6.00 12.32
CA MET A 97 4.71 5.04 12.71
C MET A 97 5.93 5.09 11.79
N LEU A 98 5.74 5.32 10.50
CA LEU A 98 6.78 5.33 9.47
C LEU A 98 7.20 6.78 9.17
N ASP A 99 7.82 7.41 10.17
CA ASP A 99 8.33 8.78 10.06
C ASP A 99 9.43 8.94 8.99
N ASN A 100 10.14 7.86 8.65
CA ASN A 100 11.27 7.83 7.72
C ASN A 100 10.95 7.23 6.34
N VAL A 101 9.69 6.87 6.07
CA VAL A 101 9.21 6.51 4.72
C VAL A 101 8.42 7.69 4.17
N SER A 102 8.86 8.23 3.03
CA SER A 102 8.32 9.48 2.49
C SER A 102 6.83 9.38 2.17
N HIS A 103 6.42 8.29 1.51
CA HIS A 103 5.09 8.17 0.93
C HIS A 103 4.27 7.03 1.54
N ILE A 104 2.99 7.29 1.79
CA ILE A 104 1.99 6.26 2.10
C ILE A 104 1.03 6.15 0.92
N LYS A 105 0.99 4.96 0.31
CA LYS A 105 0.21 4.73 -0.92
C LYS A 105 -1.16 4.13 -0.60
N ALA A 106 -2.20 4.77 -1.09
CA ALA A 106 -3.54 4.22 -1.18
C ALA A 106 -3.73 3.58 -2.55
N PHE A 107 -3.69 2.24 -2.61
CA PHE A 107 -3.91 1.50 -3.84
C PHE A 107 -5.40 1.20 -4.02
N TRP A 108 -6.08 1.98 -4.87
CA TRP A 108 -7.55 2.00 -4.92
C TRP A 108 -8.18 0.65 -5.29
N ILE A 109 -7.46 -0.18 -6.05
CA ILE A 109 -7.89 -1.53 -6.44
C ILE A 109 -8.00 -2.44 -5.20
N ALA A 110 -7.05 -2.32 -4.26
CA ALA A 110 -7.08 -3.09 -3.03
C ALA A 110 -8.08 -2.52 -2.03
N THR A 111 -8.13 -1.20 -1.85
CA THR A 111 -8.87 -0.58 -0.74
C THR A 111 -10.30 -0.17 -1.10
N GLY A 112 -10.64 -0.11 -2.39
CA GLY A 112 -11.85 0.52 -2.91
C GLY A 112 -11.65 2.03 -3.16
N VAL A 113 -12.31 2.55 -4.19
CA VAL A 113 -12.15 3.94 -4.67
C VAL A 113 -12.48 4.96 -3.59
N ASP A 114 -13.66 4.87 -2.97
CA ASP A 114 -14.11 5.84 -1.96
C ASP A 114 -13.22 5.85 -0.72
N VAL A 115 -12.77 4.66 -0.30
CA VAL A 115 -11.88 4.51 0.86
C VAL A 115 -10.48 5.02 0.52
N ALA A 116 -9.97 4.78 -0.68
CA ALA A 116 -8.68 5.29 -1.14
C ALA A 116 -8.67 6.83 -1.22
N GLN A 117 -9.74 7.42 -1.76
CA GLN A 117 -9.93 8.86 -1.77
C GLN A 117 -9.98 9.43 -0.35
N THR A 118 -10.74 8.78 0.55
CA THR A 118 -10.82 9.18 1.96
C THR A 118 -9.46 9.05 2.66
N ALA A 119 -8.63 8.07 2.29
CA ALA A 119 -7.31 7.86 2.88
C ALA A 119 -6.35 9.05 2.69
N LEU A 120 -6.61 9.95 1.73
CA LEU A 120 -5.89 11.23 1.56
C LEU A 120 -6.03 12.18 2.76
N TRP A 121 -7.01 11.94 3.64
CA TRP A 121 -7.18 12.62 4.92
C TRP A 121 -6.61 11.84 6.11
N PHE A 122 -6.17 10.60 5.89
CA PHE A 122 -5.65 9.67 6.90
C PHE A 122 -4.18 9.32 6.64
N GLY A 123 -3.44 10.23 5.98
CA GLY A 123 -1.99 10.13 5.85
C GLY A 123 -1.47 9.55 4.55
N ALA A 124 -2.35 9.09 3.64
CA ALA A 124 -1.94 8.79 2.28
C ALA A 124 -1.67 10.07 1.48
N ASP A 125 -0.60 10.08 0.72
CA ASP A 125 -0.24 11.16 -0.21
C ASP A 125 -0.11 10.68 -1.66
N ASP A 126 -0.23 9.36 -1.87
CA ASP A 126 -0.06 8.71 -3.16
C ASP A 126 -1.27 7.82 -3.49
N LEU A 127 -2.17 8.34 -4.33
CA LEU A 127 -3.33 7.60 -4.84
C LEU A 127 -2.94 6.91 -6.15
N ASP A 128 -2.73 5.61 -6.09
CA ASP A 128 -2.15 4.84 -7.21
C ASP A 128 -3.09 3.75 -7.71
N GLY A 129 -2.87 3.36 -8.96
CA GLY A 129 -3.56 2.30 -9.67
C GLY A 129 -3.90 2.68 -11.11
N THR A 130 -3.01 3.39 -11.83
CA THR A 130 -3.14 3.64 -13.28
C THR A 130 -2.92 2.37 -14.11
N VAL A 131 -3.41 1.23 -13.63
CA VAL A 131 -3.25 -0.08 -14.25
C VAL A 131 -4.31 -0.17 -15.35
N HIS A 132 -3.86 -0.37 -16.58
CA HIS A 132 -4.77 -0.58 -17.72
C HIS A 132 -5.47 -1.94 -17.67
N GLU A 133 -4.93 -2.90 -16.91
CA GLU A 133 -5.51 -4.23 -16.68
C GLU A 133 -4.95 -4.86 -15.39
N GLU A 134 -5.63 -4.70 -14.24
CA GLU A 134 -5.22 -5.35 -12.99
C GLU A 134 -5.92 -6.70 -12.84
N ARG A 135 -5.16 -7.80 -12.77
CA ARG A 135 -5.74 -9.15 -12.72
C ARG A 135 -5.70 -9.80 -11.34
N ILE A 136 -4.77 -9.43 -10.45
CA ILE A 136 -4.54 -10.18 -9.21
C ILE A 136 -5.65 -9.91 -8.19
N TYR A 137 -6.00 -8.64 -7.97
CA TYR A 137 -7.06 -8.26 -7.04
C TYR A 137 -8.44 -8.58 -7.58
N HIS A 138 -8.67 -8.45 -8.89
CA HIS A 138 -9.93 -8.88 -9.51
C HIS A 138 -10.09 -10.41 -9.42
N MET A 139 -9.03 -11.19 -9.62
CA MET A 139 -9.05 -12.63 -9.34
C MET A 139 -9.33 -12.94 -7.86
N ALA A 140 -8.90 -12.06 -6.94
CA ALA A 140 -9.21 -12.15 -5.51
C ALA A 140 -10.59 -11.56 -5.13
N GLY A 141 -11.40 -11.09 -6.09
CA GLY A 141 -12.77 -10.63 -5.89
C GLY A 141 -12.98 -9.13 -5.67
N ALA A 142 -11.98 -8.30 -5.99
CA ALA A 142 -12.17 -6.85 -6.00
C ALA A 142 -13.34 -6.43 -6.91
N ARG A 143 -14.16 -5.49 -6.43
CA ARG A 143 -15.36 -4.97 -7.13
C ARG A 143 -15.15 -3.59 -7.75
N THR A 144 -13.91 -3.13 -7.74
CA THR A 144 -13.54 -1.83 -8.30
C THR A 144 -13.58 -1.87 -9.83
N PRO A 145 -13.53 -0.72 -10.52
CA PRO A 145 -13.36 -0.70 -11.97
C PRO A 145 -12.08 -1.44 -12.40
N GLU A 146 -12.07 -2.02 -13.61
CA GLU A 146 -10.89 -2.71 -14.16
C GLU A 146 -9.74 -1.76 -14.51
N ALA A 147 -10.09 -0.48 -14.79
CA ALA A 147 -9.14 0.58 -15.09
C ALA A 147 -9.68 1.93 -14.58
N MET A 148 -8.75 2.83 -14.27
CA MET A 148 -9.02 4.24 -14.03
C MET A 148 -8.00 5.08 -14.78
N THR A 149 -8.48 6.10 -15.48
CA THR A 149 -7.64 7.06 -16.19
C THR A 149 -6.96 8.02 -15.21
N THR A 150 -5.85 8.63 -15.65
CA THR A 150 -5.16 9.69 -14.89
C THR A 150 -6.09 10.87 -14.60
N HIS A 151 -7.00 11.20 -15.53
CA HIS A 151 -8.00 12.25 -15.33
C HIS A 151 -8.99 11.92 -14.21
N GLU A 152 -9.48 10.68 -14.12
CA GLU A 152 -10.38 10.25 -13.05
C GLU A 152 -9.69 10.26 -11.69
N ILE A 153 -8.45 9.77 -11.62
CA ILE A 153 -7.63 9.85 -10.40
C ILE A 153 -7.42 11.31 -10.00
N GLY A 154 -7.08 12.19 -10.96
CA GLY A 154 -6.95 13.63 -10.72
C GLY A 154 -8.22 14.24 -10.14
N ARG A 155 -9.40 13.90 -10.69
CA ARG A 155 -10.69 14.33 -10.15
C ARG A 155 -10.94 13.86 -8.72
N LEU A 156 -10.58 12.62 -8.38
CA LEU A 156 -10.72 12.11 -7.02
C LEU A 156 -9.84 12.91 -6.04
N ILE A 157 -8.59 13.18 -6.41
CA ILE A 157 -7.66 13.96 -5.60
C ILE A 157 -8.18 15.39 -5.39
N SER A 158 -8.60 16.07 -6.46
CA SER A 158 -9.17 17.42 -6.38
C SER A 158 -10.46 17.45 -5.56
N ALA A 159 -11.36 16.47 -5.74
CA ALA A 159 -12.60 16.37 -4.97
C ALA A 159 -12.35 16.09 -3.47
N ALA A 160 -11.22 15.48 -3.12
CA ALA A 160 -10.78 15.34 -1.73
C ALA A 160 -10.13 16.61 -1.15
N GLY A 161 -10.06 17.71 -1.90
CA GLY A 161 -9.44 18.96 -1.48
C GLY A 161 -7.91 18.95 -1.53
N ARG A 162 -7.32 18.11 -2.39
CA ARG A 162 -5.87 17.99 -2.60
C ARG A 162 -5.49 18.41 -4.02
N GLN A 163 -4.20 18.68 -4.25
CA GLN A 163 -3.69 19.00 -5.57
C GLN A 163 -3.18 17.74 -6.28
N PRO A 164 -3.71 17.36 -7.45
CA PRO A 164 -3.19 16.25 -8.22
C PRO A 164 -1.84 16.58 -8.85
N ILE A 165 -0.85 15.76 -8.52
CA ILE A 165 0.51 15.85 -9.04
C ILE A 165 0.84 14.57 -9.77
N GLU A 166 1.15 14.69 -11.05
CA GLU A 166 1.70 13.58 -11.83
C GLU A 166 3.18 13.45 -11.52
N ARG A 167 3.62 12.22 -11.26
CA ARG A 167 4.99 11.91 -10.87
C ARG A 167 5.57 10.75 -11.67
N ASP A 168 6.89 10.69 -11.74
CA ASP A 168 7.57 9.48 -12.19
C ASP A 168 7.68 8.42 -11.07
N THR A 169 8.41 7.35 -11.35
CA THR A 169 8.65 6.25 -10.40
C THR A 169 9.48 6.65 -9.18
N LEU A 170 10.24 7.74 -9.26
CA LEU A 170 11.09 8.28 -8.21
C LEU A 170 10.45 9.49 -7.50
N TYR A 171 9.16 9.73 -7.73
CA TYR A 171 8.40 10.86 -7.16
C TYR A 171 8.87 12.23 -7.64
N ASN A 172 9.58 12.32 -8.76
CA ASN A 172 9.83 13.61 -9.40
C ASN A 172 8.53 14.13 -10.02
N VAL A 173 8.26 15.43 -9.82
CA VAL A 173 7.08 16.09 -10.38
C VAL A 173 7.22 16.20 -11.90
N LEU A 174 6.28 15.61 -12.63
CA LEU A 174 6.19 15.71 -14.09
C LEU A 174 5.23 16.83 -14.51
N SER A 175 4.05 16.86 -13.88
CA SER A 175 3.03 17.86 -14.16
C SER A 175 2.19 18.14 -12.92
N VAL A 176 1.64 19.35 -12.87
CA VAL A 176 0.67 19.76 -11.85
C VAL A 176 -0.64 20.00 -12.57
N THR A 177 -1.64 19.18 -12.28
CA THR A 177 -2.97 19.34 -12.92
C THR A 177 -3.77 20.35 -12.10
N ALA A 178 -4.28 21.39 -12.77
CA ALA A 178 -5.13 22.41 -12.16
C ALA A 178 -6.57 21.92 -11.99
#